data_AF-A0A8S3YY45-F1
#
_entry.id   AF-A0A8S3YY45-F1
#
_cell.length_a   1.000
_cell.length_b   1.000
_cell.length_c   1.000
_cell.angle_alpha   90.00
_cell.angle_beta   90.00
_cell.angle_gamma   90.00
#
_symmetry.space_group_name_H-M   'P 1'
#
loop_
_entity.id
_entity.type
_entity.pdbx_description
1 polymer ?
#
loop_
_entity_poly.entity_id
_entity_poly.type
_entity_poly.pdbx_seq_one_letter_code
_entity_poly.pdbx_strand_id
1 'polypeptide(L)'
;MLPLGLHPVYLAGLVVLGLGILFHIIGLATPAWSVFDNGLIDKTLGLFRACLNGNCFNYEGTGFITIICAIVWAAAVKDDTDDIGYSCVLSIIGGILISVGGWVLYISVRRTIGYANVP
;
A
#
# COMPACT_ATOMS: atom_id res chain seq x y z
N MET A 1 0.27 -17.44 -32.49
CA MET A 1 0.47 -18.28 -31.28
C MET A 1 1.58 -17.59 -30.49
N LEU A 2 1.23 -16.83 -29.45
CA LEU A 2 2.24 -16.10 -28.66
C LEU A 2 3.09 -17.13 -27.91
N PRO A 3 4.43 -17.08 -27.98
CA PRO A 3 5.33 -18.16 -27.55
C PRO A 3 5.54 -18.25 -26.03
N LEU A 4 4.59 -17.77 -25.24
CA LEU A 4 4.53 -18.00 -23.80
C LEU A 4 3.08 -18.35 -23.44
N GLY A 5 2.89 -19.49 -22.80
CA GLY A 5 1.63 -19.90 -22.18
C GLY A 5 1.21 -19.02 -21.00
N LEU A 6 1.25 -17.69 -21.16
CA LEU A 6 0.66 -16.74 -20.21
C LEU A 6 -0.86 -16.83 -20.34
N HIS A 7 -1.43 -17.68 -19.50
CA HIS A 7 -2.88 -17.73 -19.30
C HIS A 7 -3.36 -16.31 -18.92
N PRO A 8 -4.47 -15.79 -19.47
CA PRO A 8 -4.93 -14.42 -19.22
C PRO A 8 -5.13 -14.10 -17.73
N VAL A 9 -5.36 -15.12 -16.91
CA VAL A 9 -5.45 -15.02 -15.44
C VAL A 9 -4.10 -14.66 -14.79
N TYR A 10 -2.97 -15.15 -15.34
CA TYR A 10 -1.63 -14.77 -14.87
C TYR A 10 -1.35 -13.29 -15.16
N LEU A 11 -1.70 -12.81 -16.36
CA LEU A 11 -1.58 -11.40 -16.72
C LEU A 11 -2.44 -10.51 -15.82
N ALA A 12 -3.69 -10.90 -15.60
CA ALA A 12 -4.59 -10.18 -14.70
C ALA A 12 -4.03 -10.12 -13.27
N GLY A 13 -3.52 -11.24 -12.74
CA GLY A 13 -2.88 -11.29 -11.43
C GLY A 13 -1.66 -10.37 -11.33
N LEU A 14 -0.82 -10.34 -12.37
CA LEU A 14 0.38 -9.50 -12.42
C LEU A 14 0.02 -8.01 -12.43
N VAL A 15 -0.98 -7.62 -13.23
CA VAL A 15 -1.48 -6.23 -13.27
C VAL A 15 -2.04 -5.80 -11.92
N VAL A 16 -2.89 -6.63 -11.30
CA VAL A 16 -3.50 -6.34 -9.99
C VAL A 16 -2.42 -6.23 -8.91
N LEU A 17 -1.45 -7.15 -8.90
CA LEU A 17 -0.31 -7.10 -7.97
C LEU A 17 0.52 -5.83 -8.18
N GLY A 18 0.83 -5.48 -9.44
CA GLY A 18 1.60 -4.29 -9.79
C GLY A 18 0.92 -3.00 -9.36
N LEU A 19 -0.39 -2.87 -9.60
CA LEU A 19 -1.19 -1.74 -9.13
C LEU A 19 -1.26 -1.67 -7.61
N GLY A 20 -1.40 -2.82 -6.94
CA GLY A 20 -1.38 -2.90 -5.48
C GLY A 20 -0.06 -2.43 -4.88
N ILE A 21 1.07 -2.90 -5.41
CA ILE A 21 2.41 -2.45 -5.00
C ILE A 21 2.55 -0.95 -5.22
N LEU A 22 2.13 -0.45 -6.37
CA LEU A 22 2.22 0.97 -6.71
C LEU A 22 1.44 1.84 -5.71
N PHE A 23 0.16 1.53 -5.46
CA PHE A 23 -0.65 2.28 -4.51
C PHE A 23 -0.14 2.16 -3.08
N HIS A 24 0.40 1.00 -2.71
CA HIS A 24 0.98 0.82 -1.39
C HIS A 24 2.24 1.68 -1.20
N ILE A 25 3.15 1.71 -2.19
CA ILE A 25 4.34 2.57 -2.17
C ILE A 25 3.96 4.04 -2.14
N ILE A 26 3.00 4.47 -2.97
CA ILE A 26 2.53 5.87 -3.00
C ILE A 26 1.92 6.25 -1.64
N GLY A 27 1.10 5.38 -1.07
CA GLY A 27 0.52 5.56 0.26
C GLY A 27 1.60 5.73 1.34
N LEU A 28 2.66 4.93 1.29
CA LEU A 28 3.80 5.01 2.22
C LEU A 28 4.66 6.27 2.03
N ALA A 29 4.92 6.66 0.77
CA ALA A 29 5.80 7.78 0.45
C ALA A 29 5.14 9.15 0.68
N THR A 30 3.81 9.22 0.59
CA THR A 30 3.08 10.48 0.71
C THR A 30 2.88 10.84 2.18
N PRO A 31 3.19 12.07 2.62
CA PRO A 31 3.15 12.43 4.04
C PRO A 31 1.74 12.80 4.55
N ALA A 32 0.68 12.24 3.97
CA ALA A 32 -0.72 12.58 4.23
C ALA A 32 -1.50 11.41 4.86
N TRP A 33 -0.95 10.85 5.94
CA TRP A 33 -1.56 9.76 6.70
C TRP A 33 -2.58 10.28 7.70
N SER A 34 -2.31 11.45 8.25
CA SER A 34 -3.19 12.22 9.13
C SER A 34 -3.14 13.67 8.72
N VAL A 35 -4.30 14.31 8.69
CA VAL A 35 -4.41 15.73 8.42
C VAL A 35 -5.12 16.38 9.59
N PHE A 36 -4.50 17.45 10.10
CA PHE A 36 -5.07 18.32 11.11
C PHE A 36 -5.13 19.72 10.52
N ASP A 37 -6.33 20.28 10.46
CA ASP A 37 -6.57 21.66 10.06
C ASP A 37 -7.43 22.32 11.13
N ASN A 38 -6.80 23.20 11.90
CA ASN A 38 -7.47 23.97 12.96
C ASN A 38 -7.58 25.46 12.57
N GLY A 39 -7.39 25.80 11.29
CA GLY A 39 -7.40 27.18 10.75
C GLY A 39 -6.23 28.07 11.15
N LEU A 40 -5.42 27.64 12.12
CA LEU A 40 -4.24 28.35 12.65
C LEU A 40 -2.92 27.58 12.37
N ILE A 41 -3.00 26.26 12.31
CA ILE A 41 -1.85 25.37 12.10
C ILE A 41 -2.30 24.23 11.18
N ASP A 42 -1.66 24.13 10.02
CA ASP A 42 -1.80 23.01 9.10
C ASP A 42 -0.75 21.97 9.43
N LYS A 43 -1.18 20.82 9.96
CA LYS A 43 -0.28 19.73 10.32
C LYS A 43 -0.63 18.49 9.51
N THR A 44 0.33 18.04 8.72
CA THR A 44 0.22 16.79 7.96
C THR A 44 1.23 15.80 8.50
N LEU A 45 0.76 14.67 9.01
CA LEU A 45 1.63 13.61 9.49
C LEU A 45 1.72 12.52 8.45
N GLY A 46 2.96 12.16 8.10
CA GLY A 46 3.30 11.05 7.24
C GLY A 46 4.15 10.02 7.96
N LEU A 47 4.35 8.89 7.31
CA LEU A 47 5.14 7.79 7.89
C LEU A 47 6.63 8.14 8.06
N PHE A 48 7.22 8.86 7.11
CA PHE A 48 8.66 9.21 7.11
C PHE A 48 8.93 10.70 7.29
N ARG A 49 7.89 11.52 7.21
CA ARG A 49 7.99 12.97 7.22
C ARG A 49 6.73 13.57 7.83
N ALA A 50 6.88 14.66 8.59
CA ALA A 50 5.76 15.49 9.03
C ALA A 50 5.91 16.91 8.51
N CYS A 51 4.79 17.53 8.16
CA CYS A 51 4.69 18.90 7.68
C CYS A 51 3.88 19.75 8.67
N LEU A 52 4.38 20.94 8.97
CA LEU A 52 3.77 21.94 9.84
C LEU A 52 3.80 23.29 9.12
N ASN A 53 2.65 23.87 8.78
CA ASN A 53 2.52 25.15 8.06
C ASN A 53 3.41 25.21 6.80
N GLY A 54 3.44 24.13 6.03
CA GLY A 54 4.27 24.00 4.81
C GLY A 54 5.75 23.66 5.04
N ASN A 55 6.26 23.75 6.28
CA ASN A 55 7.61 23.32 6.63
C ASN A 55 7.62 21.84 6.98
N CYS A 56 8.42 21.06 6.26
CA CYS A 56 8.39 19.61 6.38
C CYS A 56 9.71 19.01 6.87
N PHE A 57 9.63 18.22 7.94
CA PHE A 57 10.73 17.61 8.68
C PHE A 57 10.74 16.09 8.49
N ASN A 58 11.91 15.52 8.17
CA ASN A 58 12.06 14.07 7.98
C ASN A 58 12.41 13.39 9.31
N TYR A 59 11.89 12.19 9.53
CA TYR A 59 12.30 11.35 10.66
C TYR A 59 13.55 10.55 10.26
N GLU A 60 14.72 10.94 10.77
CA GLU A 60 15.95 10.17 10.59
C GLU A 60 15.88 8.88 11.42
N GLY A 61 15.49 7.74 10.81
CA GLY A 61 15.73 6.42 11.41
C GLY A 61 14.68 5.31 11.31
N THR A 62 13.53 5.48 10.64
CA THR A 62 12.40 4.53 10.75
C THR A 62 12.02 3.79 9.46
N GLY A 63 13.00 3.45 8.62
CA GLY A 63 12.78 2.71 7.35
C GLY A 63 12.23 1.28 7.49
N PHE A 64 12.48 0.61 8.63
CA PHE A 64 12.13 -0.82 8.83
C PHE A 64 10.80 -1.06 9.56
N ILE A 65 10.12 -0.01 10.02
CA ILE A 65 8.92 -0.11 10.88
C ILE A 65 7.63 0.17 10.10
N THR A 66 7.61 -0.02 8.78
CA THR A 66 6.50 0.49 7.93
C THR A 66 5.18 -0.27 8.12
N ILE A 67 5.21 -1.61 8.18
CA ILE A 67 4.01 -2.44 8.35
C ILE A 67 3.50 -2.38 9.80
N ILE A 68 4.41 -2.41 10.78
CA ILE A 68 4.05 -2.35 12.20
C ILE A 68 3.59 -0.93 12.58
N CYS A 69 4.24 0.14 12.08
CA CYS A 69 3.78 1.51 12.33
C CYS A 69 2.41 1.78 11.70
N ALA A 70 2.09 1.24 10.52
CA ALA A 70 0.75 1.43 9.95
C ALA A 70 -0.35 0.82 10.83
N ILE A 71 -0.11 -0.38 11.38
CA ILE A 71 -1.04 -1.07 12.29
C ILE A 71 -1.12 -0.35 13.65
N VAL A 72 0.01 0.06 14.21
CA VAL A 72 0.09 0.78 15.50
C VAL A 72 -0.52 2.18 15.38
N TRP A 73 -0.31 2.87 14.27
CA TRP A 73 -0.87 4.20 14.01
C TRP A 73 -2.39 4.12 13.80
N ALA A 74 -2.89 3.17 13.01
CA ALA A 74 -4.31 2.92 12.86
C ALA A 74 -5.00 2.54 14.18
N ALA A 75 -4.29 1.84 15.09
CA ALA A 75 -4.80 1.51 16.43
C ALA A 75 -4.76 2.70 17.42
N ALA A 76 -3.95 3.73 17.15
CA ALA A 76 -3.80 4.91 17.99
C ALA A 76 -4.79 6.05 17.64
N VAL A 77 -5.47 5.98 16.49
CA VAL A 77 -6.56 6.90 16.11
C VAL A 77 -7.81 6.54 16.92
N LYS A 78 -7.81 6.86 18.21
CA LYS A 78 -9.00 6.76 19.07
C LYS A 78 -9.35 8.05 19.82
N ASP A 79 -8.54 9.10 19.76
CA ASP A 79 -8.89 10.37 20.41
C ASP A 79 -9.08 11.50 19.39
N ASP A 80 -10.33 11.93 19.31
CA ASP A 80 -10.92 13.19 18.87
C ASP A 80 -10.17 14.09 17.87
N THR A 81 -10.85 14.35 16.74
CA THR A 81 -10.66 15.43 15.72
C THR A 81 -9.71 15.20 14.54
N ASP A 82 -9.07 14.04 14.42
CA ASP A 82 -8.09 13.81 13.36
C ASP A 82 -8.71 13.20 12.10
N ASP A 83 -8.62 13.90 10.96
CA ASP A 83 -9.06 13.37 9.68
C ASP A 83 -8.06 12.33 9.17
N ILE A 84 -8.59 11.16 8.81
CA ILE A 84 -7.81 10.08 8.18
C ILE A 84 -7.33 10.58 6.82
N GLY A 85 -6.01 10.60 6.64
CA GLY A 85 -5.41 11.11 5.43
C GLY A 85 -5.51 10.11 4.26
N TYR A 86 -5.64 10.64 3.05
CA TYR A 86 -5.83 9.86 1.83
C TYR A 86 -4.72 8.84 1.56
N SER A 87 -3.49 9.10 1.99
CA SER A 87 -2.37 8.17 1.77
C SER A 87 -2.45 6.93 2.67
N CYS A 88 -3.10 7.03 3.83
CA CYS A 88 -3.44 5.87 4.66
C CYS A 88 -4.41 4.95 3.91
N VAL A 89 -5.47 5.52 3.33
CA VAL A 89 -6.47 4.77 2.54
C VAL A 89 -5.83 4.12 1.31
N LEU A 90 -4.98 4.84 0.58
CA LEU A 90 -4.21 4.29 -0.54
C LEU A 90 -3.33 3.10 -0.13
N SER A 91 -2.69 3.18 1.04
CA SER A 91 -1.87 2.09 1.57
C SER A 91 -2.71 0.85 1.87
N ILE A 92 -3.88 1.01 2.49
CA ILE A 92 -4.82 -0.09 2.78
C ILE A 92 -5.32 -0.73 1.48
N ILE A 93 -5.78 0.07 0.52
CA ILE A 93 -6.24 -0.42 -0.79
C ILE A 93 -5.11 -1.15 -1.52
N GLY A 94 -3.90 -0.59 -1.50
CA GLY A 94 -2.69 -1.24 -2.03
C GLY A 94 -2.43 -2.60 -1.40
N GLY A 95 -2.52 -2.71 -0.07
CA GLY A 95 -2.34 -3.96 0.66
C GLY A 95 -3.39 -5.04 0.30
N ILE A 96 -4.65 -4.64 0.10
CA ILE A 96 -5.72 -5.54 -0.35
C ILE A 96 -5.42 -6.03 -1.77
N LEU A 97 -5.06 -5.13 -2.69
CA LEU A 97 -4.73 -5.49 -4.08
C LEU A 97 -3.49 -6.39 -4.17
N ILE A 98 -2.48 -6.16 -3.33
CA ILE A 98 -1.31 -7.06 -3.23
C ILE A 98 -1.77 -8.45 -2.81
N SER A 99 -2.61 -8.55 -1.79
CA SER A 99 -3.10 -9.82 -1.26
C SER A 99 -3.93 -10.58 -2.31
N VAL A 100 -4.85 -9.89 -2.98
CA VAL A 100 -5.70 -10.46 -4.04
C VAL A 100 -4.88 -10.84 -5.27
N GLY A 101 -4.01 -9.94 -5.75
CA GLY A 101 -3.14 -10.18 -6.91
C GLY A 101 -2.17 -11.34 -6.68
N GLY A 102 -1.57 -11.41 -5.49
CA GLY A 102 -0.70 -12.51 -5.06
C GLY A 102 -1.44 -13.85 -5.02
N TRP A 103 -2.67 -13.87 -4.49
CA TRP A 103 -3.52 -15.06 -4.48
C TRP A 103 -3.87 -15.54 -5.89
N VAL A 104 -4.23 -14.62 -6.80
CA VAL A 104 -4.55 -14.94 -8.20
C VAL A 104 -3.34 -15.50 -8.94
N LEU A 105 -2.15 -14.93 -8.73
CA LEU A 105 -0.90 -15.45 -9.30
C LEU A 105 -0.56 -16.83 -8.74
N TYR A 106 -0.74 -17.04 -7.44
CA TYR A 106 -0.54 -18.33 -6.79
C TYR A 106 -1.39 -19.44 -7.41
N ILE A 107 -2.69 -19.19 -7.62
CA ILE A 107 -3.59 -20.13 -8.29
C ILE A 107 -3.17 -20.35 -9.75
N SER A 108 -2.77 -19.28 -10.45
CA SER A 108 -2.35 -19.36 -11.86
C SER A 108 -1.13 -20.26 -12.03
N VAL A 109 -0.11 -20.09 -11.19
CA VAL A 109 1.11 -20.91 -11.21
C VAL A 109 0.82 -22.37 -10.87
N ARG A 110 -0.01 -22.62 -9.84
CA ARG A 110 -0.46 -23.97 -9.47
C ARG A 110 -1.11 -24.70 -10.64
N ARG A 111 -1.95 -24.01 -11.42
CA ARG A 111 -2.61 -24.60 -12.61
C ARG A 111 -1.60 -24.90 -13.72
N THR A 112 -0.68 -23.99 -14.02
CA THR A 112 0.34 -24.21 -15.06
C THR A 112 1.25 -25.40 -14.75
N ILE A 113 1.70 -25.56 -13.50
CA ILE A 113 2.48 -26.72 -13.06
C ILE A 113 1.67 -28.02 -13.15
N GLY A 114 0.37 -27.96 -12.81
CA GLY A 114 -0.53 -29.10 -12.93
C GLY A 114 -0.68 -29.60 -14.37
N TYR A 115 -0.80 -28.70 -15.35
CA TYR A 115 -0.87 -29.06 -16.77
C TYR A 115 0.46 -29.58 -17.33
N ALA A 116 1.60 -29.15 -16.79
CA ALA A 116 2.92 -29.64 -17.21
C ALA A 116 3.22 -31.09 -16.76
N ASN A 117 2.44 -31.62 -15.80
CA ASN A 117 2.60 -32.97 -15.26
C ASN A 117 1.55 -33.98 -15.78
N VAL A 118 0.75 -33.60 -16.78
CA VAL A 118 -0.14 -34.55 -17.48
C VAL A 118 0.66 -35.14 -18.65
N PRO A 119 0.95 -36.46 -18.66
CA PRO A 119 1.73 -37.10 -19.72
C PRO A 119 1.04 -37.06 -21.08
#